data_AF-A0A961DMF4-F1
#
_entry.id   AF-A0A961DMF4-F1
#
_cell.length_a   1.000
_cell.length_b   1.000
_cell.length_c   1.000
_cell.angle_alpha   90.00
_cell.angle_beta   90.00
_cell.angle_gamma   90.00
#
_symmetry.space_group_name_H-M   'P 1'
#
loop_
_entity.id
_entity.type
_entity.pdbx_description
1 polymer ?
#
loop_
_entity_poly.entity_id
_entity_poly.type
_entity_poly.pdbx_seq_one_letter_code
_entity_poly.pdbx_strand_id
1 'polypeptide(L)'
;FADDSFDVVFLSEVIEHLANPVRSVLELVRVAKHAVIITTEAFADTEEARRQELADRRLEPHMDRSILCEDDFRRLLAPLMITVSNQCSILPERCPDAGREIFDRLEKEISKTEVVWPSHGIVVIARREGVVEPRFDRPGSVLPVRDLLAPGPSSTQDLRPQSVPDRLMRRLRCPACGEAALEARGLAALRCGGCSSEFAVDSGVPKLLTRPGQPFPRSLEELVQLAAPEDAERQQQILELESLLRFDLPVPMTQRSFTGADLSEWESSGARVGVVDGACVLDASDEDPGLSSPRMLISMQDLEGFEVEVSCDESSRGAIEQMQVYLWTLCRPVWWELGSAIEHYAADGTSRRLRLAPPAHWADLPHDELLRLRLDPGHGRGCYRIRSFNVLTKAP
;
A
#
# COMPACT_ATOMS: atom_id res chain seq x y z
N PHE A 1 1.12 -14.68 17.97
CA PHE A 1 2.18 -15.71 18.12
C PHE A 1 2.74 -15.68 19.54
N ALA A 2 3.44 -16.73 19.99
CA ALA A 2 4.18 -16.68 21.27
C ALA A 2 5.32 -15.63 21.20
N ASP A 3 5.83 -15.20 22.35
CA ASP A 3 7.02 -14.35 22.42
C ASP A 3 8.23 -15.13 21.89
N ASP A 4 9.16 -14.45 21.21
CA ASP A 4 10.40 -15.04 20.67
C ASP A 4 10.19 -16.31 19.80
N SER A 5 9.05 -16.39 19.11
CA SER A 5 8.67 -17.56 18.32
C SER A 5 9.33 -17.62 16.94
N PHE A 6 9.97 -16.54 16.50
CA PHE A 6 10.71 -16.48 15.24
C PHE A 6 12.14 -16.02 15.49
N ASP A 7 13.13 -16.71 14.92
CA ASP A 7 14.53 -16.30 15.01
C ASP A 7 14.72 -14.89 14.42
N VAL A 8 14.19 -14.66 13.22
CA VAL A 8 14.26 -13.38 12.51
C VAL A 8 12.90 -13.07 11.91
N VAL A 9 12.50 -11.80 11.98
CA VAL A 9 11.29 -11.28 11.36
C VAL A 9 11.66 -10.27 10.29
N PHE A 10 11.09 -10.41 9.09
CA PHE A 10 11.35 -9.55 7.95
C PHE A 10 10.05 -8.91 7.45
N LEU A 11 10.05 -7.58 7.32
CA LEU A 11 8.96 -6.78 6.79
C LEU A 11 9.51 -5.97 5.62
N SER A 12 9.03 -6.19 4.40
CA SER A 12 9.62 -5.58 3.20
C SER A 12 8.57 -4.84 2.39
N GLU A 13 8.70 -3.53 2.25
CA GLU A 13 7.76 -2.65 1.51
C GLU A 13 6.30 -2.90 1.92
N VAL A 14 6.07 -2.93 3.24
CA VAL A 14 4.75 -3.23 3.81
C VAL A 14 4.36 -2.24 4.89
N ILE A 15 5.31 -1.67 5.63
CA ILE A 15 5.01 -0.89 6.84
C ILE A 15 4.14 0.33 6.52
N GLU A 16 4.41 0.96 5.40
CA GLU A 16 3.69 2.07 4.80
C GLU A 16 2.25 1.72 4.42
N HIS A 17 1.93 0.45 4.19
CA HIS A 17 0.60 0.02 3.79
C HIS A 17 -0.23 -0.49 4.98
N LEU A 18 0.36 -0.61 6.18
CA LEU A 18 -0.32 -1.14 7.35
C LEU A 18 -1.33 -0.15 7.92
N ALA A 19 -2.51 -0.65 8.29
CA ALA A 19 -3.52 0.15 8.98
C ALA A 19 -3.09 0.58 10.39
N ASN A 20 -2.20 -0.19 11.03
CA ASN A 20 -1.72 0.05 12.39
C ASN A 20 -0.20 -0.21 12.42
N PRO A 21 0.62 0.69 11.85
CA PRO A 21 2.06 0.49 11.68
C PRO A 21 2.78 0.28 13.02
N VAL A 22 2.51 1.13 14.03
CA VAL A 22 3.13 1.07 15.35
C VAL A 22 2.84 -0.27 16.01
N ARG A 23 1.54 -0.64 16.10
CA ARG A 23 1.13 -1.92 16.69
C ARG A 23 1.81 -3.10 16.01
N SER A 24 1.94 -3.04 14.69
CA SER A 24 2.57 -4.09 13.91
C SER A 24 4.05 -4.20 14.24
N VAL A 25 4.81 -3.09 14.24
CA VAL A 25 6.24 -3.10 14.60
C VAL A 25 6.47 -3.63 16.01
N LEU A 26 5.67 -3.20 17.00
CA LEU A 26 5.78 -3.71 18.38
C LEU A 26 5.53 -5.22 18.44
N GLU A 27 4.58 -5.73 17.67
CA GLU A 27 4.33 -7.17 17.55
C GLU A 27 5.51 -7.90 16.87
N LEU A 28 6.13 -7.32 15.83
CA LEU A 28 7.32 -7.89 15.19
C LEU A 28 8.47 -8.03 16.18
N VAL A 29 8.73 -6.98 16.98
CA VAL A 29 9.77 -6.99 18.02
C VAL A 29 9.50 -8.09 19.06
N ARG A 30 8.25 -8.23 19.50
CA ARG A 30 7.89 -9.22 20.52
C ARG A 30 8.06 -10.66 20.04
N VAL A 31 7.71 -10.94 18.78
CA VAL A 31 7.80 -12.31 18.24
C VAL A 31 9.20 -12.65 17.73
N ALA A 32 10.07 -11.64 17.51
CA ALA A 32 11.45 -11.80 17.09
C ALA A 32 12.38 -12.12 18.27
N LYS A 33 13.02 -13.29 18.18
CA LYS A 33 14.02 -13.77 19.13
C LYS A 33 15.38 -13.11 18.93
N HIS A 34 15.80 -12.83 17.69
CA HIS A 34 17.14 -12.30 17.41
C HIS A 34 17.14 -10.95 16.71
N ALA A 35 16.35 -10.81 15.64
CA ALA A 35 16.36 -9.59 14.84
C ALA A 35 15.02 -9.29 14.14
N VAL A 36 14.79 -8.00 13.93
CA VAL A 36 13.77 -7.47 13.03
C VAL A 36 14.47 -6.72 11.90
N ILE A 37 14.05 -6.99 10.67
CA ILE A 37 14.54 -6.31 9.46
C ILE A 37 13.33 -5.67 8.78
N ILE A 38 13.42 -4.37 8.50
CA ILE A 38 12.36 -3.59 7.84
C ILE A 38 12.96 -2.92 6.59
N THR A 39 12.30 -3.03 5.44
CA THR A 39 12.56 -2.16 4.28
C THR A 39 11.33 -1.32 3.97
N THR A 40 11.55 -0.06 3.57
CA THR A 40 10.48 0.86 3.21
C THR A 40 11.01 1.99 2.34
N GLU A 41 10.26 2.34 1.30
CA GLU A 41 10.44 3.57 0.53
C GLU A 41 9.79 4.80 1.20
N ALA A 42 8.84 4.59 2.12
CA ALA A 42 8.10 5.63 2.83
C ALA A 42 8.88 6.20 4.04
N PHE A 43 10.01 6.84 3.75
CA PHE A 43 10.94 7.35 4.75
C PHE A 43 11.26 8.83 4.53
N ALA A 44 11.06 9.62 5.58
CA ALA A 44 11.37 11.05 5.59
C ALA A 44 12.67 11.34 6.35
N ASP A 45 13.53 12.17 5.74
CA ASP A 45 14.80 12.62 6.30
C ASP A 45 14.64 13.65 7.42
N THR A 46 13.55 14.40 7.38
CA THR A 46 13.25 15.52 8.26
C THR A 46 11.80 15.48 8.72
N GLU A 47 11.56 16.08 9.88
CA GLU A 47 10.20 16.23 10.43
C GLU A 47 9.27 17.02 9.51
N GLU A 48 9.82 18.01 8.80
CA GLU A 48 9.03 18.85 7.89
C GLU A 48 8.64 18.07 6.63
N ALA A 49 9.57 17.33 6.01
CA ALA A 49 9.26 16.42 4.90
C ALA A 49 8.21 15.39 5.33
N ARG A 50 8.38 14.78 6.52
CA ARG A 50 7.41 13.83 7.07
C ARG A 50 6.01 14.44 7.19
N ARG A 51 5.90 15.67 7.71
CA ARG A 51 4.60 16.36 7.85
C ARG A 51 3.96 16.64 6.51
N GLN A 52 4.75 17.06 5.53
CA GLN A 52 4.27 17.31 4.18
C GLN A 52 3.74 16.02 3.53
N GLU A 53 4.53 14.95 3.55
CA GLU A 53 4.11 13.66 2.99
C GLU A 53 2.90 13.07 3.74
N LEU A 54 2.85 13.18 5.08
CA LEU A 54 1.67 12.76 5.85
C LEU A 54 0.42 13.61 5.58
N ALA A 55 0.57 14.87 5.15
CA ALA A 55 -0.54 15.70 4.69
C ALA A 55 -0.99 15.29 3.29
N ASP A 56 -0.03 15.00 2.42
CA ASP A 56 -0.24 14.70 1.00
C ASP A 56 -0.64 13.24 0.74
N ARG A 57 -0.42 12.30 1.67
CA ARG A 57 -0.74 10.87 1.51
C ARG A 57 -2.20 10.57 1.16
N ARG A 58 -3.12 11.52 1.38
CA ARG A 58 -4.52 11.43 0.94
C ARG A 58 -4.66 11.58 -0.56
N LEU A 59 -3.79 12.38 -1.15
CA LEU A 59 -3.67 12.62 -2.59
C LEU A 59 -2.98 11.45 -3.28
N GLU A 60 -2.18 10.69 -2.52
CA GLU A 60 -1.40 9.61 -3.07
C GLU A 60 -2.21 8.34 -3.34
N PRO A 61 -1.92 7.69 -4.47
CA PRO A 61 -2.65 6.52 -4.96
C PRO A 61 -2.30 5.21 -4.27
N HIS A 62 -1.02 5.08 -3.87
CA HIS A 62 -0.45 3.91 -3.23
C HIS A 62 -0.86 3.87 -1.75
N MET A 63 -1.48 4.99 -1.29
CA MET A 63 -2.02 5.19 0.04
C MET A 63 -1.00 4.78 1.09
N ASP A 64 0.22 5.30 0.97
CA ASP A 64 1.23 5.16 2.01
C ASP A 64 0.66 5.80 3.26
N ARG A 65 0.15 4.94 4.13
CA ARG A 65 -0.55 5.30 5.35
C ARG A 65 0.42 5.89 6.35
N SER A 66 1.71 5.59 6.21
CA SER A 66 2.69 5.84 7.24
C SER A 66 4.00 6.22 6.60
N ILE A 67 4.46 7.41 6.93
CA ILE A 67 5.79 7.91 6.62
C ILE A 67 6.56 7.96 7.93
N LEU A 68 7.69 7.27 7.99
CA LEU A 68 8.50 7.13 9.20
C LEU A 68 9.80 7.91 9.05
N CYS A 69 10.39 8.31 10.18
CA CYS A 69 11.77 8.81 10.24
C CYS A 69 12.63 7.91 11.14
N GLU A 70 13.94 8.16 11.17
CA GLU A 70 14.89 7.32 11.92
C GLU A 70 14.55 7.27 13.42
N ASP A 71 14.14 8.41 13.99
CA ASP A 71 13.75 8.52 15.39
C ASP A 71 12.53 7.65 15.73
N ASP A 72 11.60 7.48 14.79
CA ASP A 72 10.44 6.61 14.99
C ASP A 72 10.89 5.16 15.15
N PHE A 73 11.79 4.68 14.29
CA PHE A 73 12.37 3.36 14.42
C PHE A 73 13.13 3.19 15.73
N ARG A 74 13.89 4.21 16.16
CA ARG A 74 14.58 4.20 17.45
C ARG A 74 13.61 4.05 18.62
N ARG A 75 12.49 4.77 18.60
CA ARG A 75 11.44 4.67 19.62
C ARG A 75 10.74 3.32 19.62
N LEU A 76 10.40 2.80 18.44
CA LEU A 76 9.65 1.54 18.30
C LEU A 76 10.49 0.30 18.56
N LEU A 77 11.75 0.30 18.12
CA LEU A 77 12.61 -0.89 18.14
C LEU A 77 13.54 -0.96 19.35
N ALA A 78 13.62 0.08 20.20
CA ALA A 78 14.38 -0.02 21.45
C ALA A 78 13.88 -1.20 22.35
N PRO A 79 14.75 -1.82 23.16
CA PRO A 79 16.17 -1.52 23.35
C PRO A 79 17.09 -2.19 22.32
N LEU A 80 16.57 -2.64 21.17
CA LEU A 80 17.40 -3.29 20.15
C LEU A 80 18.48 -2.32 19.63
N MET A 81 19.63 -2.87 19.27
CA MET A 81 20.66 -2.14 18.53
C MET A 81 20.21 -1.95 17.09
N ILE A 82 20.06 -0.69 16.68
CA ILE A 82 19.49 -0.34 15.37
C ILE A 82 20.61 0.13 14.44
N THR A 83 20.59 -0.39 13.22
CA THR A 83 21.35 0.12 12.09
C THR A 83 20.36 0.54 11.01
N VAL A 84 20.54 1.74 10.46
CA VAL A 84 19.79 2.23 9.30
C VAL A 84 20.78 2.42 8.15
N SER A 85 20.38 2.00 6.96
CA SER A 85 21.20 2.08 5.75
C SER A 85 20.29 2.34 4.56
N ASN A 86 20.85 2.83 3.44
CA ASN A 86 20.08 2.99 2.20
C ASN A 86 19.67 1.62 1.65
N GLN A 87 18.42 1.50 1.21
CA GLN A 87 17.96 0.33 0.45
C GLN A 87 18.57 0.31 -0.95
N CYS A 88 18.53 1.45 -1.63
CA CYS A 88 19.22 1.66 -2.90
C CYS A 88 19.97 2.99 -2.87
N SER A 89 21.29 2.95 -3.08
CA SER A 89 22.14 4.13 -3.23
C SER A 89 22.13 4.72 -4.65
N ILE A 90 21.51 4.04 -5.62
CA ILE A 90 21.43 4.47 -7.02
C ILE A 90 20.02 4.20 -7.57
N LEU A 91 19.39 5.23 -8.11
CA LEU A 91 18.19 5.17 -8.97
C LEU A 91 18.41 4.16 -10.11
N PRO A 92 17.64 3.06 -10.19
CA PRO A 92 17.80 2.06 -11.23
C PRO A 92 17.14 2.54 -12.52
N GLU A 93 17.59 3.65 -13.11
CA GLU A 93 17.01 4.14 -14.36
C GLU A 93 17.19 3.14 -15.54
N ARG A 94 18.02 2.09 -15.40
CA ARG A 94 18.33 1.14 -16.50
C ARG A 94 18.69 -0.28 -16.06
N CYS A 95 17.87 -0.96 -15.25
CA CYS A 95 18.11 -2.38 -14.97
C CYS A 95 16.92 -3.27 -15.33
N PRO A 96 16.89 -3.87 -16.54
CA PRO A 96 15.80 -4.76 -16.96
C PRO A 96 15.75 -6.11 -16.20
N ASP A 97 16.80 -6.46 -15.45
CA ASP A 97 16.89 -7.66 -14.60
C ASP A 97 16.87 -7.31 -13.09
N ALA A 98 16.09 -6.28 -12.73
CA ALA A 98 16.11 -5.58 -11.45
C ALA A 98 16.18 -6.49 -10.21
N GLY A 99 15.36 -7.54 -10.11
CA GLY A 99 15.27 -8.32 -8.87
C GLY A 99 16.60 -8.95 -8.44
N ARG A 100 17.39 -9.52 -9.36
CA ARG A 100 18.59 -10.29 -9.01
C ARG A 100 19.77 -9.39 -8.66
N GLU A 101 19.94 -8.30 -9.41
CA GLU A 101 21.02 -7.36 -9.19
C GLU A 101 20.74 -6.44 -7.98
N ILE A 102 19.48 -6.13 -7.70
CA ILE A 102 19.07 -5.41 -6.49
C ILE A 102 19.47 -6.18 -5.23
N PHE A 103 19.29 -7.51 -5.16
CA PHE A 103 19.70 -8.28 -3.97
C PHE A 103 21.21 -8.33 -3.77
N ASP A 104 21.98 -8.63 -4.81
CA ASP A 104 23.45 -8.68 -4.73
C ASP A 104 24.04 -7.28 -4.42
N ARG A 105 23.32 -6.19 -4.79
CA ARG A 105 23.64 -4.82 -4.39
C ARG A 105 23.20 -4.52 -2.96
N LEU A 106 22.00 -4.91 -2.54
CA LEU A 106 21.51 -4.78 -1.15
C LEU A 106 22.49 -5.43 -0.18
N GLU A 107 22.99 -6.63 -0.46
CA GLU A 107 23.97 -7.30 0.41
C GLU A 107 25.27 -6.49 0.56
N LYS A 108 25.72 -5.82 -0.52
CA LYS A 108 26.89 -4.94 -0.49
C LYS A 108 26.60 -3.58 0.15
N GLU A 109 25.42 -3.02 -0.03
CA GLU A 109 25.04 -1.71 0.52
C GLU A 109 24.62 -1.80 2.00
N ILE A 110 23.99 -2.89 2.44
CA ILE A 110 23.72 -3.19 3.86
C ILE A 110 25.03 -3.27 4.66
N SER A 111 26.16 -3.59 4.00
CA SER A 111 27.47 -3.57 4.64
C SER A 111 28.02 -2.15 4.86
N LYS A 112 27.42 -1.13 4.24
CA LYS A 112 27.73 0.28 4.46
C LYS A 112 26.81 0.85 5.55
N THR A 113 27.40 1.40 6.60
CA THR A 113 26.68 1.89 7.78
C THR A 113 26.22 3.34 7.68
N GLU A 114 26.46 4.01 6.56
CA GLU A 114 26.08 5.41 6.35
C GLU A 114 24.94 5.53 5.35
N VAL A 115 23.86 6.20 5.77
CA VAL A 115 22.76 6.64 4.90
C VAL A 115 23.25 7.84 4.08
N VAL A 116 23.21 7.71 2.76
CA VAL A 116 23.60 8.79 1.82
C VAL A 116 22.37 9.30 1.08
N TRP A 117 22.13 10.60 1.12
CA TRP A 117 20.99 11.23 0.45
C TRP A 117 21.35 11.77 -0.93
N PRO A 118 20.44 11.71 -1.93
CA PRO A 118 19.11 11.09 -1.89
C PRO A 118 19.16 9.56 -1.97
N SER A 119 18.24 8.85 -1.30
CA SER A 119 18.12 7.39 -1.34
C SER A 119 16.72 6.96 -1.83
N HIS A 120 16.63 5.76 -2.41
CA HIS A 120 15.35 5.10 -2.67
C HIS A 120 15.12 4.10 -1.55
N GLY A 121 14.40 4.55 -0.53
CA GLY A 121 14.10 3.78 0.67
C GLY A 121 15.28 3.48 1.58
N ILE A 122 14.97 2.81 2.68
CA ILE A 122 15.93 2.42 3.71
C ILE A 122 15.77 0.97 4.13
N VAL A 123 16.84 0.42 4.70
CA VAL A 123 16.82 -0.84 5.44
C VAL A 123 17.13 -0.54 6.90
N VAL A 124 16.22 -0.94 7.78
CA VAL A 124 16.38 -0.91 9.24
C VAL A 124 16.64 -2.33 9.73
N ILE A 125 17.76 -2.52 10.45
CA ILE A 125 18.09 -3.78 11.11
C ILE A 125 18.19 -3.52 12.61
N ALA A 126 17.28 -4.15 13.37
CA ALA A 126 17.26 -4.07 14.83
C ALA A 126 17.62 -5.42 15.44
N ARG A 127 18.68 -5.48 16.26
CA ARG A 127 19.24 -6.71 16.85
C ARG A 127 19.16 -6.68 18.37
N ARG A 128 18.88 -7.83 19.01
CA ARG A 128 19.03 -7.95 20.47
C ARG A 128 20.51 -7.99 20.84
N GLU A 129 20.87 -7.28 21.91
CA GLU A 129 22.24 -7.27 22.43
C GLU A 129 22.69 -8.68 22.86
N GLY A 130 23.96 -9.01 22.63
CA GLY A 130 24.54 -10.30 23.01
C GLY A 130 24.12 -11.50 22.15
N VAL A 131 23.29 -11.30 21.12
CA VAL A 131 22.99 -12.36 20.15
C VAL A 131 24.20 -12.53 19.23
N VAL A 132 24.86 -13.68 19.36
CA VAL A 132 25.87 -14.14 18.39
C VAL A 132 25.19 -14.22 17.03
N GLU A 133 25.83 -13.68 15.99
CA GLU A 133 25.32 -13.78 14.61
C GLU A 133 24.81 -15.21 14.39
N PRO A 134 23.58 -15.38 13.88
CA PRO A 134 23.07 -16.69 13.57
C PRO A 134 24.12 -17.39 12.73
N ARG A 135 24.65 -18.51 13.23
CA ARG A 135 25.60 -19.33 12.47
C ARG A 135 24.80 -19.94 11.34
N PHE A 136 24.74 -19.23 10.24
CA PHE A 136 24.29 -19.82 9.00
C PHE A 136 25.34 -20.84 8.57
N ASP A 137 24.89 -22.01 8.12
CA ASP A 137 25.78 -23.11 7.69
C ASP A 137 26.77 -22.70 6.58
N ARG A 138 26.61 -21.50 6.01
CA ARG A 138 27.58 -20.86 5.12
C ARG A 138 27.89 -19.42 5.58
N PRO A 139 29.17 -19.05 5.76
CA PRO A 139 29.59 -17.66 5.91
C PRO A 139 29.08 -16.84 4.71
N GLY A 140 28.42 -15.71 4.98
CA GLY A 140 27.80 -14.87 3.93
C GLY A 140 26.42 -15.32 3.48
N SER A 141 25.81 -16.32 4.11
CA SER A 141 24.38 -16.57 3.92
C SER A 141 23.60 -15.89 5.03
N VAL A 142 23.33 -14.58 4.93
CA VAL A 142 21.98 -14.15 5.30
C VAL A 142 21.09 -15.16 4.57
N LEU A 143 20.22 -15.90 5.29
CA LEU A 143 19.14 -16.73 4.70
C LEU A 143 18.91 -16.21 3.29
N PRO A 144 19.15 -16.96 2.17
CA PRO A 144 19.03 -16.35 0.86
C PRO A 144 17.59 -15.90 0.76
N VAL A 145 17.33 -14.65 1.12
CA VAL A 145 16.05 -13.98 1.07
C VAL A 145 15.63 -14.05 -0.40
N ARG A 146 16.62 -13.96 -1.29
CA ARG A 146 16.62 -14.41 -2.69
C ARG A 146 15.86 -15.72 -3.00
N ASP A 147 15.95 -16.76 -2.17
CA ASP A 147 15.25 -18.04 -2.38
C ASP A 147 13.81 -18.04 -1.84
N LEU A 148 13.49 -17.13 -0.91
CA LEU A 148 12.15 -16.92 -0.36
C LEU A 148 11.36 -15.86 -1.14
N LEU A 149 12.06 -14.91 -1.77
CA LEU A 149 11.55 -13.77 -2.54
C LEU A 149 11.89 -13.84 -4.02
N ALA A 150 12.32 -15.01 -4.52
CA ALA A 150 12.42 -15.21 -5.97
C ALA A 150 11.05 -14.80 -6.53
N PRO A 151 10.99 -13.83 -7.48
CA PRO A 151 9.73 -13.28 -7.93
C PRO A 151 8.84 -14.45 -8.31
N GLY A 152 7.70 -14.54 -7.60
CA GLY A 152 6.66 -15.46 -8.01
C GLY A 152 6.37 -15.18 -9.48
N PRO A 153 6.11 -16.21 -10.30
CA PRO A 153 5.64 -16.00 -11.67
C PRO A 153 4.55 -14.91 -11.66
N SER A 154 4.71 -13.95 -12.55
CA SER A 154 3.92 -12.71 -12.62
C SER A 154 2.43 -12.92 -12.33
N SER A 155 1.84 -11.96 -11.61
CA SER A 155 0.49 -11.89 -11.03
C SER A 155 -0.72 -12.02 -11.97
N THR A 156 -0.52 -12.62 -13.15
CA THR A 156 -1.58 -13.11 -14.04
C THR A 156 -1.83 -14.62 -13.86
N GLN A 157 -1.15 -15.28 -12.92
CA GLN A 157 -1.38 -16.70 -12.66
C GLN A 157 -2.81 -16.97 -12.22
N ASP A 158 -3.46 -17.86 -12.97
CA ASP A 158 -4.63 -18.67 -12.62
C ASP A 158 -4.93 -18.61 -11.11
N LEU A 159 -6.01 -17.89 -10.75
CA LEU A 159 -6.61 -17.85 -9.40
C LEU A 159 -7.18 -19.22 -8.96
N ARG A 160 -6.81 -20.30 -9.66
CA ARG A 160 -7.20 -21.65 -9.28
C ARG A 160 -6.56 -21.97 -7.93
N PRO A 161 -7.27 -22.70 -7.06
CA PRO A 161 -6.69 -23.18 -5.81
C PRO A 161 -5.37 -23.91 -6.07
N GLN A 162 -4.27 -23.37 -5.54
CA GLN A 162 -2.95 -23.98 -5.62
C GLN A 162 -2.60 -24.65 -4.28
N SER A 163 -1.88 -25.76 -4.33
CA SER A 163 -1.28 -26.36 -3.14
C SER A 163 -0.12 -25.50 -2.64
N VAL A 164 0.08 -25.47 -1.33
CA VAL A 164 1.29 -24.86 -0.74
C VAL A 164 2.53 -25.60 -1.28
N PRO A 165 3.55 -24.90 -1.82
CA PRO A 165 4.73 -25.56 -2.36
C PRO A 165 5.44 -26.46 -1.33
N ASP A 166 5.85 -27.67 -1.72
CA ASP A 166 6.52 -28.65 -0.84
C ASP A 166 7.76 -28.10 -0.12
N ARG A 167 8.48 -27.17 -0.78
CA ARG A 167 9.64 -26.50 -0.18
C ARG A 167 9.22 -25.62 0.99
N LEU A 168 8.11 -24.89 0.86
CA LEU A 168 7.54 -24.07 1.92
C LEU A 168 6.98 -24.97 3.02
N MET A 169 6.16 -25.97 2.68
CA MET A 169 5.56 -26.91 3.64
C MET A 169 6.57 -27.53 4.61
N ARG A 170 7.74 -27.97 4.11
CA ARG A 170 8.81 -28.55 4.95
C ARG A 170 9.38 -27.57 5.98
N ARG A 171 9.31 -26.27 5.69
CA ARG A 171 9.83 -25.18 6.54
C ARG A 171 8.79 -24.63 7.51
N LEU A 172 7.51 -24.81 7.22
CA LEU A 172 6.45 -24.30 8.09
C LEU A 172 6.43 -25.05 9.43
N ARG A 173 6.24 -24.29 10.50
CA ARG A 173 5.93 -24.78 11.84
C ARG A 173 4.62 -24.17 12.29
N CYS A 174 3.90 -24.88 13.14
CA CYS A 174 2.63 -24.38 13.64
C CYS A 174 2.86 -23.13 14.50
N PRO A 175 2.28 -21.98 14.12
CA PRO A 175 2.46 -20.74 14.89
C PRO A 175 1.78 -20.75 16.26
N ALA A 176 0.85 -21.68 16.48
CA ALA A 176 0.12 -21.79 17.74
C ALA A 176 0.93 -22.56 18.80
N CYS A 177 1.69 -23.59 18.40
CA CYS A 177 2.47 -24.41 19.35
C CYS A 177 3.99 -24.31 19.16
N GLY A 178 4.49 -23.65 18.11
CA GLY A 178 5.90 -23.49 17.79
C GLY A 178 6.59 -24.75 17.22
N GLU A 179 6.17 -25.93 17.65
CA GLU A 179 6.96 -27.16 17.46
C GLU A 179 6.55 -28.02 16.25
N ALA A 180 5.25 -28.27 16.08
CA ALA A 180 4.79 -29.30 15.16
C ALA A 180 4.77 -28.83 13.69
N ALA A 181 5.05 -29.77 12.79
CA ALA A 181 4.88 -29.56 11.36
C ALA A 181 3.40 -29.33 11.01
N LEU A 182 3.18 -28.52 9.99
CA LEU A 182 1.86 -28.36 9.37
C LEU A 182 1.70 -29.43 8.29
N GLU A 183 0.52 -30.05 8.27
CA GLU A 183 0.12 -31.04 7.27
C GLU A 183 -0.97 -30.44 6.38
N ALA A 184 -0.86 -30.63 5.07
CA ALA A 184 -1.90 -30.20 4.15
C ALA A 184 -3.19 -31.03 4.35
N ARG A 185 -4.33 -30.35 4.40
CA ARG A 185 -5.68 -30.91 4.40
C ARG A 185 -6.38 -30.45 3.13
N GLY A 186 -6.06 -31.13 2.03
CA GLY A 186 -6.47 -30.71 0.69
C GLY A 186 -5.72 -29.46 0.22
N LEU A 187 -6.35 -28.67 -0.65
CA LEU A 187 -5.76 -27.45 -1.22
C LEU A 187 -6.03 -26.18 -0.39
N ALA A 188 -7.00 -26.23 0.52
CA ALA A 188 -7.55 -25.04 1.17
C ALA A 188 -7.21 -24.91 2.66
N ALA A 189 -6.53 -25.91 3.25
CA ALA A 189 -6.24 -25.89 4.68
C ALA A 189 -4.93 -26.60 5.02
N LEU A 190 -4.30 -26.13 6.10
CA LEU A 190 -3.23 -26.81 6.82
C LEU A 190 -3.72 -27.16 8.22
N ARG A 191 -3.27 -28.29 8.76
CA ARG A 191 -3.53 -28.69 10.14
C ARG A 191 -2.22 -29.01 10.85
N CYS A 192 -2.09 -28.52 12.07
CA CYS A 192 -0.96 -28.84 12.93
C CYS A 192 -1.04 -30.28 13.44
N GLY A 193 0.04 -31.05 13.30
CA GLY A 193 0.12 -32.42 13.84
C GLY A 193 0.20 -32.49 15.37
N GLY A 194 0.57 -31.39 16.05
CA GLY A 194 0.70 -31.31 17.50
C GLY A 194 -0.58 -30.82 18.18
N CYS A 195 -0.90 -29.53 18.05
CA CYS A 195 -2.03 -28.89 18.73
C CYS A 195 -3.36 -28.97 17.95
N SER A 196 -3.39 -29.59 16.76
CA SER A 196 -4.57 -29.67 15.89
C SER A 196 -5.15 -28.33 15.41
N SER A 197 -4.46 -27.20 15.59
CA SER A 197 -4.88 -25.93 14.99
C SER A 197 -4.95 -26.03 13.45
N GLU A 198 -5.97 -25.41 12.88
CA GLU A 198 -6.19 -25.35 11.43
C GLU A 198 -5.93 -23.94 10.90
N PHE A 199 -5.38 -23.85 9.70
CA PHE A 199 -5.01 -22.61 9.01
C PHE A 199 -5.52 -22.66 7.58
N ALA A 200 -6.14 -21.59 7.10
CA ALA A 200 -6.60 -21.52 5.72
C ALA A 200 -5.40 -21.44 4.75
N VAL A 201 -5.59 -21.92 3.52
CA VAL A 201 -4.69 -21.73 2.39
C VAL A 201 -5.47 -21.03 1.30
N ASP A 202 -4.93 -19.95 0.77
CA ASP A 202 -5.51 -19.20 -0.33
C ASP A 202 -4.50 -19.16 -1.46
N SER A 203 -4.84 -19.78 -2.59
CA SER A 203 -3.99 -19.79 -3.80
C SER A 203 -2.54 -20.20 -3.50
N GLY A 204 -2.35 -21.24 -2.69
CA GLY A 204 -1.03 -21.74 -2.28
C GLY A 204 -0.35 -20.95 -1.15
N VAL A 205 -0.95 -19.87 -0.66
CA VAL A 205 -0.45 -19.03 0.43
C VAL A 205 -1.12 -19.43 1.76
N PRO A 206 -0.36 -19.95 2.74
CA PRO A 206 -0.89 -20.25 4.07
C PRO A 206 -1.26 -18.98 4.84
N LYS A 207 -2.51 -18.87 5.29
CA LYS A 207 -2.99 -17.84 6.22
C LYS A 207 -2.80 -18.34 7.65
N LEU A 208 -1.60 -18.13 8.19
CA LEU A 208 -1.17 -18.62 9.52
C LEU A 208 -1.72 -17.78 10.69
N LEU A 209 -2.82 -17.06 10.46
CA LEU A 209 -3.55 -16.35 11.50
C LEU A 209 -4.52 -17.34 12.16
N THR A 210 -4.53 -17.39 13.49
CA THR A 210 -5.34 -18.37 14.23
C THR A 210 -6.83 -18.23 13.96
N ARG A 211 -7.34 -17.02 13.63
CA ARG A 211 -8.71 -16.77 13.13
C ARG A 211 -8.80 -15.45 12.34
N PRO A 212 -9.28 -15.46 11.07
CA PRO A 212 -9.59 -14.23 10.34
C PRO A 212 -10.61 -13.37 11.10
N GLY A 213 -10.40 -12.05 11.14
CA GLY A 213 -11.36 -11.11 11.75
C GLY A 213 -11.40 -11.10 13.28
N GLN A 214 -10.57 -11.89 13.97
CA GLN A 214 -10.42 -11.70 15.41
C GLN A 214 -9.65 -10.40 15.70
N PRO A 215 -10.05 -9.64 16.73
CA PRO A 215 -9.27 -8.50 17.18
C PRO A 215 -7.86 -8.98 17.52
N PHE A 216 -6.88 -8.11 17.28
CA PHE A 216 -5.51 -8.37 17.68
C PHE A 216 -5.50 -8.80 19.16
N PRO A 217 -4.82 -9.89 19.52
CA PRO A 217 -4.95 -10.51 20.83
C PRO A 217 -4.47 -9.60 21.97
N ARG A 218 -3.63 -8.61 21.67
CA ARG A 218 -3.12 -7.64 22.64
C ARG A 218 -3.50 -6.23 22.25
N SER A 219 -3.93 -5.41 23.20
CA SER A 219 -4.19 -3.98 22.98
C SER A 219 -2.89 -3.23 22.65
N LEU A 220 -3.02 -1.98 22.16
CA LEU A 220 -1.83 -1.16 21.93
C LEU A 220 -1.11 -0.86 23.24
N GLU A 221 -1.87 -0.56 24.29
CA GLU A 221 -1.36 -0.27 25.64
C GLU A 221 -0.56 -1.45 26.20
N GLU A 222 -1.04 -2.69 26.01
CA GLU A 222 -0.31 -3.89 26.41
C GLU A 222 1.02 -4.02 25.64
N LEU A 223 1.03 -3.75 24.33
CA LEU A 223 2.25 -3.80 23.51
C LEU A 223 3.24 -2.70 23.90
N VAL A 224 2.75 -1.49 24.18
CA VAL A 224 3.55 -0.36 24.65
C VAL A 224 4.18 -0.67 26.02
N GLN A 225 3.41 -1.22 26.94
CA GLN A 225 3.90 -1.63 28.26
C GLN A 225 4.96 -2.74 28.15
N LEU A 226 4.81 -3.69 27.22
CA LEU A 226 5.81 -4.74 26.98
C LEU A 226 7.11 -4.18 26.36
N ALA A 227 7.00 -3.18 25.48
CA ALA A 227 8.15 -2.59 24.80
C ALA A 227 8.96 -1.64 25.70
N ALA A 228 8.33 -1.04 26.70
CA ALA A 228 8.92 -0.02 27.57
C ALA A 228 8.40 -0.12 29.02
N PRO A 229 8.65 -1.23 29.75
CA PRO A 229 7.94 -1.55 31.00
C PRO A 229 8.13 -0.55 32.15
N GLU A 230 9.14 0.31 32.09
CA GLU A 230 9.47 1.29 33.15
C GLU A 230 9.82 2.68 32.57
N ASP A 231 9.55 2.90 31.28
CA ASP A 231 9.93 4.11 30.56
C ASP A 231 8.70 4.86 30.08
N ALA A 232 8.07 5.60 31.01
CA ALA A 232 6.82 6.32 30.76
C ALA A 232 6.95 7.38 29.65
N GLU A 233 8.12 8.00 29.51
CA GLU A 233 8.37 8.97 28.44
C GLU A 233 8.32 8.27 27.08
N ARG A 234 9.02 7.15 26.93
CA ARG A 234 8.98 6.36 25.69
C ARG A 234 7.60 5.78 25.42
N GLN A 235 6.87 5.31 26.43
CA GLN A 235 5.49 4.86 26.26
C GLN A 235 4.62 5.96 25.65
N GLN A 236 4.71 7.17 26.18
CA GLN A 236 3.98 8.34 25.66
C GLN A 236 4.39 8.67 24.23
N GLN A 237 5.69 8.66 23.92
CA GLN A 237 6.20 8.88 22.56
C GLN A 237 5.66 7.86 21.55
N ILE A 238 5.52 6.58 21.94
CA ILE A 238 4.96 5.55 21.06
C ILE A 238 3.46 5.81 20.81
N LEU A 239 2.70 6.22 21.83
CA LEU A 239 1.28 6.54 21.68
C LEU A 239 1.06 7.79 20.81
N GLU A 240 1.90 8.81 20.96
CA GLU A 240 1.90 10.00 20.10
C GLU A 240 2.21 9.64 18.65
N LEU A 241 3.18 8.75 18.43
CA LEU A 241 3.51 8.25 17.10
C LEU A 241 2.34 7.48 16.46
N GLU A 242 1.66 6.61 17.22
CA GLU A 242 0.44 5.94 16.73
C GLU A 242 -0.61 6.97 16.32
N SER A 243 -0.84 8.01 17.13
CA SER A 243 -1.80 9.06 16.80
C SER A 243 -1.41 9.84 15.54
N LEU A 244 -0.12 10.09 15.33
CA LEU A 244 0.40 10.78 14.14
C LEU A 244 0.22 9.94 12.87
N LEU A 245 0.56 8.65 12.96
CA LEU A 245 0.52 7.73 11.83
C LEU A 245 -0.88 7.21 11.54
N ARG A 246 -1.82 7.30 12.50
CA ARG A 246 -3.20 6.89 12.29
C ARG A 246 -3.77 7.60 11.08
N PHE A 247 -4.17 6.78 10.11
CA PHE A 247 -4.81 7.23 8.90
C PHE A 247 -6.20 6.60 8.82
N ASP A 248 -7.17 7.32 9.36
CA ASP A 248 -8.56 6.93 9.24
C ASP A 248 -8.98 7.12 7.79
N LEU A 249 -9.19 6.00 7.10
CA LEU A 249 -9.74 6.03 5.76
C LEU A 249 -11.10 6.73 5.83
N PRO A 250 -11.37 7.73 4.99
CA PRO A 250 -12.65 8.42 4.99
C PRO A 250 -13.79 7.42 4.80
N VAL A 251 -14.93 7.72 5.42
CA VAL A 251 -16.14 6.90 5.28
C VAL A 251 -16.44 6.77 3.80
N PRO A 252 -16.52 5.54 3.27
CA PRO A 252 -16.81 5.33 1.87
C PRO A 252 -18.13 5.96 1.46
N MET A 253 -18.12 6.68 0.35
CA MET A 253 -19.33 7.20 -0.24
C MET A 253 -20.14 6.06 -0.85
N THR A 254 -21.44 6.05 -0.57
CA THR A 254 -22.43 5.18 -1.22
C THR A 254 -23.16 5.88 -2.38
N GLN A 255 -23.01 7.20 -2.47
CA GLN A 255 -23.55 8.02 -3.55
C GLN A 255 -22.91 7.62 -4.88
N ARG A 256 -23.75 7.45 -5.91
CA ARG A 256 -23.34 7.07 -7.27
C ARG A 256 -23.62 8.15 -8.31
N SER A 257 -24.31 9.22 -7.92
CA SER A 257 -24.70 10.32 -8.79
C SER A 257 -24.31 11.63 -8.14
N PHE A 258 -23.53 12.43 -8.87
CA PHE A 258 -22.92 13.66 -8.38
C PHE A 258 -23.32 14.81 -9.29
N THR A 259 -23.79 15.89 -8.68
CA THR A 259 -24.02 17.18 -9.33
C THR A 259 -22.74 18.00 -9.38
N GLY A 260 -22.72 19.10 -10.13
CA GLY A 260 -21.59 20.02 -10.12
C GLY A 260 -21.24 20.56 -8.73
N ALA A 261 -22.23 20.72 -7.84
CA ALA A 261 -21.98 21.12 -6.45
C ALA A 261 -21.33 20.00 -5.62
N ASP A 262 -21.72 18.73 -5.83
CA ASP A 262 -21.07 17.61 -5.16
C ASP A 262 -19.61 17.44 -5.62
N LEU A 263 -19.36 17.67 -6.93
CA LEU A 263 -18.04 17.57 -7.54
C LEU A 263 -17.09 18.70 -7.12
N SER A 264 -17.61 19.89 -6.78
CA SER A 264 -16.74 20.99 -6.32
C SER A 264 -16.13 20.75 -4.94
N GLU A 265 -16.67 19.80 -4.18
CA GLU A 265 -16.13 19.36 -2.89
C GLU A 265 -15.05 18.27 -3.05
N TRP A 266 -14.77 17.82 -4.28
CA TRP A 266 -13.72 16.85 -4.55
C TRP A 266 -12.35 17.52 -4.51
N GLU A 267 -11.31 16.73 -4.21
CA GLU A 267 -9.95 17.24 -4.12
C GLU A 267 -9.43 17.57 -5.52
N SER A 268 -8.90 18.78 -5.69
CA SER A 268 -8.42 19.27 -6.98
C SER A 268 -6.91 19.33 -7.07
N SER A 269 -6.35 18.87 -8.18
CA SER A 269 -4.94 19.08 -8.56
C SER A 269 -4.86 19.95 -9.81
N GLY A 270 -3.87 20.84 -9.89
CA GLY A 270 -3.59 21.63 -11.11
C GLY A 270 -4.67 22.62 -11.56
N ALA A 271 -5.76 22.77 -10.81
CA ALA A 271 -6.92 23.59 -11.17
C ALA A 271 -7.53 24.32 -9.97
N ARG A 272 -8.15 25.47 -10.23
CA ARG A 272 -9.07 26.12 -9.28
C ARG A 272 -10.47 25.58 -9.53
N VAL A 273 -11.18 25.27 -8.45
CA VAL A 273 -12.53 24.70 -8.53
C VAL A 273 -13.57 25.68 -8.01
N GLY A 274 -14.71 25.76 -8.70
CA GLY A 274 -15.87 26.52 -8.27
C GLY A 274 -17.16 25.98 -8.85
N VAL A 275 -18.29 26.61 -8.53
CA VAL A 275 -19.60 26.24 -9.07
C VAL A 275 -20.18 27.42 -9.85
N VAL A 276 -20.57 27.18 -11.11
CA VAL A 276 -21.23 28.18 -11.97
C VAL A 276 -22.40 27.51 -12.67
N ASP A 277 -23.59 28.08 -12.52
CA ASP A 277 -24.84 27.56 -13.12
C ASP A 277 -25.10 26.07 -12.82
N GLY A 278 -24.74 25.63 -11.61
CA GLY A 278 -24.88 24.25 -11.16
C GLY A 278 -23.84 23.26 -11.71
N ALA A 279 -22.89 23.73 -12.52
CA ALA A 279 -21.75 22.93 -12.98
C ALA A 279 -20.51 23.17 -12.10
N CYS A 280 -19.73 22.13 -11.88
CA CYS A 280 -18.38 22.23 -11.34
C CYS A 280 -17.48 22.81 -12.42
N VAL A 281 -16.86 23.95 -12.17
CA VAL A 281 -15.92 24.61 -13.07
C VAL A 281 -14.51 24.34 -12.58
N LEU A 282 -13.68 23.77 -13.45
CA LEU A 282 -12.25 23.61 -13.24
C LEU A 282 -11.52 24.61 -14.15
N ASP A 283 -10.90 25.61 -13.54
CA ASP A 283 -10.00 26.54 -14.20
C ASP A 283 -8.56 26.02 -14.08
N ALA A 284 -8.13 25.28 -15.10
CA ALA A 284 -6.85 24.59 -15.15
C ALA A 284 -5.71 25.56 -15.47
N SER A 285 -4.79 25.74 -14.52
CA SER A 285 -3.60 26.58 -14.69
C SER A 285 -2.35 25.80 -15.10
N ASP A 286 -2.39 24.48 -14.95
CA ASP A 286 -1.26 23.56 -15.12
C ASP A 286 -1.55 22.49 -16.19
N GLU A 287 -0.58 21.60 -16.43
CA GLU A 287 -0.66 20.55 -17.46
C GLU A 287 -1.50 19.33 -17.06
N ASP A 288 -1.80 19.16 -15.76
CA ASP A 288 -2.48 17.98 -15.21
C ASP A 288 -3.67 18.32 -14.28
N PRO A 289 -4.71 19.02 -14.77
CA PRO A 289 -5.89 19.33 -13.97
C PRO A 289 -6.67 18.06 -13.63
N GLY A 290 -7.04 17.89 -12.36
CA GLY A 290 -7.77 16.71 -11.90
C GLY A 290 -8.78 17.02 -10.81
N LEU A 291 -9.86 16.24 -10.77
CA LEU A 291 -10.76 16.11 -9.62
C LEU A 291 -10.73 14.69 -9.12
N SER A 292 -10.28 14.50 -7.89
CA SER A 292 -10.18 13.19 -7.26
C SER A 292 -11.28 13.01 -6.22
N SER A 293 -12.12 12.00 -6.42
CA SER A 293 -13.26 11.72 -5.55
C SER A 293 -12.82 11.40 -4.13
N PRO A 294 -13.71 11.52 -3.14
CA PRO A 294 -13.56 10.81 -1.88
C PRO A 294 -13.52 9.29 -2.09
N ARG A 295 -13.23 8.55 -1.02
CA ARG A 295 -13.20 7.09 -1.07
C ARG A 295 -14.55 6.53 -1.50
N MET A 296 -14.54 5.67 -2.50
CA MET A 296 -15.67 4.85 -2.93
C MET A 296 -15.48 3.41 -2.39
N LEU A 297 -16.57 2.69 -2.21
CA LEU A 297 -16.56 1.24 -1.98
C LEU A 297 -17.55 0.61 -2.94
N ILE A 298 -17.12 0.51 -4.19
CA ILE A 298 -17.91 -0.10 -5.26
C ILE A 298 -17.16 -1.34 -5.71
N SER A 299 -17.79 -2.51 -5.65
CA SER A 299 -17.18 -3.72 -6.18
C SER A 299 -16.93 -3.54 -7.68
N MET A 300 -15.73 -3.89 -8.13
CA MET A 300 -15.41 -3.87 -9.56
C MET A 300 -16.30 -4.84 -10.36
N GLN A 301 -16.85 -5.89 -9.74
CA GLN A 301 -17.87 -6.76 -10.36
C GLN A 301 -19.17 -6.03 -10.68
N ASP A 302 -19.54 -5.05 -9.88
CA ASP A 302 -20.79 -4.32 -10.01
C ASP A 302 -20.65 -3.13 -10.95
N LEU A 303 -19.43 -2.67 -11.23
CA LEU A 303 -19.17 -1.50 -12.07
C LEU A 303 -19.47 -1.78 -13.56
N GLU A 304 -20.39 -1.02 -14.14
CA GLU A 304 -20.73 -1.06 -15.58
C GLU A 304 -20.04 0.04 -16.39
N GLY A 305 -19.57 1.09 -15.72
CA GLY A 305 -18.88 2.22 -16.35
C GLY A 305 -19.22 3.55 -15.68
N PHE A 306 -19.03 4.63 -16.43
CA PHE A 306 -19.26 5.99 -15.97
C PHE A 306 -20.06 6.78 -16.98
N GLU A 307 -20.81 7.76 -16.49
CA GLU A 307 -21.44 8.76 -17.33
C GLU A 307 -21.08 10.14 -16.81
N VAL A 308 -20.52 10.99 -17.67
CA VAL A 308 -20.13 12.35 -17.33
C VAL A 308 -20.73 13.34 -18.32
N GLU A 309 -21.31 14.42 -17.81
CA GLU A 309 -21.77 15.54 -18.63
C GLU A 309 -20.76 16.67 -18.52
N VAL A 310 -20.01 16.91 -19.59
CA VAL A 310 -18.88 17.86 -19.64
C VAL A 310 -19.01 18.83 -20.82
N SER A 311 -18.51 20.05 -20.64
CA SER A 311 -18.25 21.03 -21.71
C SER A 311 -16.92 21.73 -21.46
N CYS A 312 -16.26 22.19 -22.51
CA CYS A 312 -15.05 23.02 -22.39
C CYS A 312 -15.22 24.31 -23.19
N ASP A 313 -14.77 25.43 -22.62
CA ASP A 313 -14.85 26.74 -23.29
C ASP A 313 -14.00 26.80 -24.55
N GLU A 314 -14.48 27.49 -25.58
CA GLU A 314 -13.76 27.68 -26.86
C GLU A 314 -12.39 28.35 -26.69
N SER A 315 -12.19 29.13 -25.62
CA SER A 315 -10.90 29.72 -25.29
C SER A 315 -9.82 28.70 -24.93
N SER A 316 -10.20 27.42 -24.75
CA SER A 316 -9.31 26.31 -24.43
C SER A 316 -8.88 25.50 -25.67
N ARG A 317 -9.20 25.97 -26.88
CA ARG A 317 -8.79 25.33 -28.15
C ARG A 317 -7.27 25.14 -28.21
N GLY A 318 -6.83 23.89 -28.24
CA GLY A 318 -5.41 23.50 -28.28
C GLY A 318 -4.97 22.54 -27.17
N ALA A 319 -5.77 22.39 -26.10
CA ALA A 319 -5.62 21.28 -25.15
C ALA A 319 -5.97 19.95 -25.84
N ILE A 320 -5.35 18.84 -25.42
CA ILE A 320 -5.77 17.51 -25.87
C ILE A 320 -7.16 17.27 -25.28
N GLU A 321 -8.18 17.32 -26.15
CA GLU A 321 -9.59 17.28 -25.76
C GLU A 321 -10.00 15.84 -25.42
N GLN A 322 -9.65 15.42 -24.22
CA GLN A 322 -9.83 14.06 -23.75
C GLN A 322 -10.32 14.08 -22.31
N MET A 323 -11.44 13.43 -22.05
CA MET A 323 -11.86 13.09 -20.70
C MET A 323 -11.25 11.74 -20.35
N GLN A 324 -10.42 11.71 -19.31
CA GLN A 324 -9.91 10.48 -18.73
C GLN A 324 -10.50 10.27 -17.34
N VAL A 325 -10.89 9.03 -17.05
CA VAL A 325 -11.24 8.60 -15.70
C VAL A 325 -10.20 7.59 -15.25
N TYR A 326 -9.38 7.99 -14.28
CA TYR A 326 -8.46 7.10 -13.59
C TYR A 326 -9.16 6.48 -12.39
N LEU A 327 -8.87 5.20 -12.12
CA LEU A 327 -9.38 4.50 -10.94
C LEU A 327 -8.25 4.01 -10.07
N TRP A 328 -8.48 4.07 -8.77
CA TRP A 328 -7.68 3.37 -7.78
C TRP A 328 -8.50 2.24 -7.20
N THR A 329 -7.90 1.06 -7.19
CA THR A 329 -8.51 -0.14 -6.60
C THR A 329 -7.67 -0.61 -5.42
N LEU A 330 -8.24 -1.44 -4.54
CA LEU A 330 -7.56 -1.92 -3.35
C LEU A 330 -6.34 -2.78 -3.70
N CYS A 331 -6.42 -3.60 -4.74
CA CYS A 331 -5.34 -4.52 -5.09
C CYS A 331 -4.44 -3.99 -6.21
N ARG A 332 -4.87 -2.97 -6.97
CA ARG A 332 -4.07 -2.38 -8.05
C ARG A 332 -4.17 -0.84 -8.09
N PRO A 333 -3.05 -0.12 -7.94
CA PRO A 333 -2.95 1.26 -8.38
C PRO A 333 -2.90 1.22 -9.92
N VAL A 334 -4.02 1.50 -10.57
CA VAL A 334 -4.13 1.45 -12.03
C VAL A 334 -3.61 2.78 -12.59
N TRP A 335 -2.28 2.92 -12.66
CA TRP A 335 -1.57 4.17 -13.03
C TRP A 335 -1.24 4.34 -14.51
N TRP A 336 -1.59 3.37 -15.35
CA TRP A 336 -1.13 3.36 -16.72
C TRP A 336 -2.30 3.56 -17.68
N GLU A 337 -2.03 4.15 -18.85
CA GLU A 337 -2.97 4.36 -19.97
C GLU A 337 -3.84 3.15 -20.30
N LEU A 338 -3.36 1.95 -19.95
CA LEU A 338 -4.10 0.69 -20.09
C LEU A 338 -5.38 0.64 -19.24
N GLY A 339 -5.47 1.49 -18.23
CA GLY A 339 -6.35 1.43 -17.08
C GLY A 339 -7.33 2.57 -16.92
N SER A 340 -7.26 3.60 -17.75
CA SER A 340 -8.21 4.70 -17.76
C SER A 340 -9.33 4.45 -18.77
N ALA A 341 -10.52 4.93 -18.45
CA ALA A 341 -11.58 5.04 -19.43
C ALA A 341 -11.43 6.40 -20.12
N ILE A 342 -11.31 6.40 -21.45
CA ILE A 342 -10.94 7.57 -22.25
C ILE A 342 -12.04 7.87 -23.26
N GLU A 343 -12.49 9.12 -23.32
CA GLU A 343 -13.39 9.61 -24.38
C GLU A 343 -12.97 11.00 -24.87
N HIS A 344 -13.14 11.25 -26.16
CA HIS A 344 -12.81 12.54 -26.78
C HIS A 344 -14.06 13.42 -26.93
N TYR A 345 -13.90 14.72 -26.74
CA TYR A 345 -14.97 15.71 -26.88
C TYR A 345 -14.42 16.99 -27.51
N ALA A 346 -15.27 17.92 -27.98
CA ALA A 346 -14.77 19.14 -28.63
C ALA A 346 -14.81 20.35 -27.68
N ALA A 347 -13.84 21.25 -27.75
CA ALA A 347 -13.85 22.55 -27.07
C ALA A 347 -14.64 23.59 -27.89
N ASP A 348 -15.94 23.32 -28.07
CA ASP A 348 -16.90 24.16 -28.78
C ASP A 348 -17.93 24.80 -27.83
N GLY A 349 -17.73 24.68 -26.50
CA GLY A 349 -18.68 25.12 -25.47
C GLY A 349 -19.94 24.25 -25.36
N THR A 350 -20.13 23.26 -26.24
CA THR A 350 -21.31 22.39 -26.23
C THR A 350 -21.17 21.35 -25.13
N SER A 351 -22.22 21.21 -24.32
CA SER A 351 -22.30 20.14 -23.33
C SER A 351 -22.49 18.78 -24.01
N ARG A 352 -21.67 17.82 -23.62
CA ARG A 352 -21.69 16.44 -24.11
C ARG A 352 -21.81 15.48 -22.94
N ARG A 353 -22.65 14.47 -23.12
CA ARG A 353 -22.75 13.34 -22.21
C ARG A 353 -21.89 12.21 -22.75
N LEU A 354 -20.80 11.90 -22.05
CA LEU A 354 -19.87 10.84 -22.39
C LEU A 354 -20.19 9.63 -21.52
N ARG A 355 -20.23 8.44 -22.14
CA ARG A 355 -20.39 7.18 -21.42
C ARG A 355 -19.09 6.39 -21.55
N LEU A 356 -18.34 6.32 -20.46
CA LEU A 356 -17.04 5.66 -20.44
C LEU A 356 -17.21 4.21 -20.00
N ALA A 357 -16.89 3.28 -20.90
CA ALA A 357 -16.90 1.86 -20.60
C ALA A 357 -15.66 1.48 -19.75
N PRO A 358 -15.80 0.52 -18.82
CA PRO A 358 -14.66 -0.02 -18.12
C PRO A 358 -13.70 -0.69 -19.13
N PRO A 359 -12.39 -0.41 -19.08
CA PRO A 359 -11.36 -1.16 -19.79
C PRO A 359 -11.54 -2.68 -19.68
N ALA A 360 -11.31 -3.39 -20.78
CA ALA A 360 -11.58 -4.83 -20.87
C ALA A 360 -10.88 -5.68 -19.78
N HIS A 361 -9.67 -5.29 -19.37
CA HIS A 361 -8.91 -5.99 -18.34
C HIS A 361 -9.47 -5.81 -16.91
N TRP A 362 -10.46 -4.93 -16.69
CA TRP A 362 -11.15 -4.82 -15.40
C TRP A 362 -11.99 -6.05 -15.09
N ALA A 363 -12.44 -6.80 -16.12
CA ALA A 363 -13.09 -8.08 -15.93
C ALA A 363 -12.21 -9.10 -15.19
N ASP A 364 -10.88 -8.91 -15.21
CA ASP A 364 -9.91 -9.76 -14.52
C ASP A 364 -9.74 -9.38 -13.04
N LEU A 365 -10.43 -8.33 -12.56
CA LEU A 365 -10.39 -7.83 -11.18
C LEU A 365 -11.72 -7.99 -10.43
N PRO A 366 -12.40 -9.16 -10.49
CA PRO A 366 -13.75 -9.26 -9.97
C PRO A 366 -13.81 -9.03 -8.45
N HIS A 367 -12.77 -9.39 -7.71
CA HIS A 367 -12.77 -9.29 -6.24
C HIS A 367 -12.21 -7.97 -5.72
N ASP A 368 -11.90 -7.02 -6.61
CA ASP A 368 -11.34 -5.74 -6.23
C ASP A 368 -12.44 -4.71 -5.92
N GLU A 369 -12.07 -3.66 -5.20
CA GLU A 369 -12.94 -2.57 -4.82
C GLU A 369 -12.41 -1.26 -5.38
N LEU A 370 -13.25 -0.52 -6.10
CA LEU A 370 -12.98 0.85 -6.51
C LEU A 370 -12.88 1.71 -5.24
N LEU A 371 -11.68 2.17 -4.94
CA LEU A 371 -11.37 3.04 -3.81
C LEU A 371 -11.52 4.51 -4.15
N ARG A 372 -11.14 4.94 -5.34
CA ARG A 372 -11.10 6.36 -5.68
C ARG A 372 -11.14 6.53 -7.19
N LEU A 373 -11.69 7.64 -7.68
CA LEU A 373 -11.60 8.00 -9.10
C LEU A 373 -11.04 9.40 -9.27
N ARG A 374 -10.35 9.63 -10.39
CA ARG A 374 -9.92 10.96 -10.80
C ARG A 374 -10.47 11.26 -12.19
N LEU A 375 -11.16 12.40 -12.29
CA LEU A 375 -11.58 12.99 -13.55
C LEU A 375 -10.47 13.91 -14.03
N ASP A 376 -9.96 13.66 -15.21
CA ASP A 376 -8.98 14.49 -15.90
C ASP A 376 -9.63 14.96 -17.21
N PRO A 377 -10.12 16.21 -17.26
CA PRO A 377 -10.86 16.70 -18.41
C PRO A 377 -9.97 17.08 -19.60
N GLY A 378 -8.64 16.96 -19.50
CA GLY A 378 -7.72 17.14 -20.61
C GLY A 378 -6.31 17.52 -20.20
N HIS A 379 -5.34 17.31 -21.09
CA HIS A 379 -3.97 17.76 -20.87
C HIS A 379 -3.83 19.22 -21.26
N GLY A 380 -3.62 20.08 -20.27
CA GLY A 380 -3.30 21.49 -20.45
C GLY A 380 -4.33 22.48 -19.89
N ARG A 381 -3.99 23.77 -20.06
CA ARG A 381 -4.76 24.91 -19.57
C ARG A 381 -6.11 25.03 -20.26
N GLY A 382 -7.15 25.30 -19.49
CA GLY A 382 -8.51 25.43 -20.00
C GLY A 382 -9.55 25.62 -18.91
N CYS A 383 -10.76 25.97 -19.33
CA CYS A 383 -11.92 26.07 -18.45
C CYS A 383 -12.89 24.94 -18.78
N TYR A 384 -12.98 23.98 -17.87
CA TYR A 384 -13.81 22.79 -18.02
C TYR A 384 -15.02 22.89 -17.11
N ARG A 385 -16.21 22.51 -17.60
CA ARG A 385 -17.43 22.45 -16.79
C ARG A 385 -17.97 21.03 -16.76
N ILE A 386 -18.12 20.47 -15.56
CA ILE A 386 -18.71 19.15 -15.32
C ILE A 386 -20.03 19.35 -14.60
N ARG A 387 -21.14 19.02 -15.27
CA ARG A 387 -22.50 19.21 -14.74
C ARG A 387 -22.96 18.05 -13.87
N SER A 388 -22.63 16.84 -14.29
CA SER A 388 -22.95 15.64 -13.55
C SER A 388 -21.95 14.53 -13.82
N PHE A 389 -21.75 13.68 -12.83
CA PHE A 389 -21.01 12.45 -12.94
C PHE A 389 -21.80 11.32 -12.29
N ASN A 390 -21.93 10.19 -12.97
CA ASN A 390 -22.63 9.01 -12.49
C ASN A 390 -21.71 7.79 -12.59
N VAL A 391 -21.63 7.03 -11.50
CA VAL A 391 -21.05 5.69 -11.49
C VAL A 391 -22.16 4.70 -11.84
N LEU A 392 -22.01 4.03 -12.97
CA LEU A 392 -22.98 3.06 -13.46
C LEU A 392 -22.66 1.70 -12.86
N THR A 393 -23.67 1.05 -12.27
CA THR A 393 -23.53 -0.26 -11.66
C THR A 393 -24.64 -1.19 -12.09
N LYS A 394 -24.37 -2.49 -12.10
CA LYS A 394 -25.38 -3.54 -12.27
C LYS A 394 -26.49 -3.34 -11.24
N ALA A 395 -27.73 -3.56 -11.66
CA ALA A 395 -28.86 -3.58 -10.74
C ALA A 395 -28.61 -4.66 -9.66
N PRO A 396 -28.93 -4.38 -8.39
CA PRO A 396 -28.72 -5.31 -7.29
C PRO A 396 -29.52 -6.61 -7.42
#